data_AF-A0A9X1TCR9-F1
#
_entry.id   AF-A0A9X1TCR9-F1
#
_cell.length_a   1.000
_cell.length_b   1.000
_cell.length_c   1.000
_cell.angle_alpha   90.00
_cell.angle_beta   90.00
_cell.angle_gamma   90.00
#
_symmetry.space_group_name_H-M   'P 1'
#
loop_
_entity.id
_entity.type
_entity.pdbx_description
1 polymer ?
#
loop_
_entity_poly.entity_id
_entity_poly.type
_entity_poly.pdbx_seq_one_letter_code
_entity_poly.pdbx_strand_id
1 'polypeptide(L)'
;MAMVFAMASEIKRDLISKRTKESLAAKKLSGIKLGRPSGPGKSKLDQYRPEIEALLLSGSSQKYIADRYRVTEATLSNWIKKNGVKKYQKAA
;
A
#
# COMPACT_ATOMS: atom_id res chain seq x y z
N MET A 1 0.07 7.32 46.39
CA MET A 1 -0.01 8.16 45.16
C MET A 1 0.11 7.36 43.86
N ALA A 2 0.98 6.34 43.75
CA ALA A 2 1.12 5.54 42.52
C ALA A 2 -0.17 4.86 42.01
N MET A 3 -1.01 4.33 42.91
CA MET A 3 -2.26 3.63 42.56
C MET A 3 -3.30 4.55 41.89
N VAL A 4 -3.45 5.78 42.39
CA VAL A 4 -4.41 6.75 41.84
C VAL A 4 -3.98 7.21 40.44
N PHE A 5 -2.68 7.39 40.21
CA PHE A 5 -2.15 7.73 38.88
C PHE A 5 -2.29 6.57 37.88
N ALA A 6 -2.13 5.32 38.33
CA ALA A 6 -2.38 4.15 37.49
C ALA A 6 -3.85 4.08 37.06
N MET A 7 -4.79 4.21 38.01
CA MET A 7 -6.22 4.24 37.72
C MET A 7 -6.61 5.41 36.80
N ALA A 8 -6.08 6.61 37.05
CA ALA A 8 -6.32 7.76 36.20
C ALA A 8 -5.80 7.56 34.76
N SER A 9 -4.66 6.86 34.62
CA SER A 9 -4.06 6.53 33.33
C SER A 9 -4.92 5.52 32.55
N GLU A 10 -5.46 4.52 33.23
CA GLU A 10 -6.37 3.53 32.63
C GLU A 10 -7.67 4.19 32.14
N ILE A 11 -8.32 4.99 32.99
CA ILE A 11 -9.54 5.72 32.64
C ILE A 11 -9.31 6.62 31.42
N LYS A 12 -8.17 7.34 31.38
CA LYS A 12 -7.82 8.19 30.23
C LYS A 12 -7.69 7.38 28.93
N ARG A 13 -7.07 6.20 28.99
CA ARG A 13 -6.88 5.33 27.83
C ARG A 13 -8.23 4.86 27.29
N ASP A 14 -9.15 4.52 28.18
CA ASP A 14 -10.51 4.12 27.81
C ASP A 14 -11.31 5.27 27.21
N LEU A 15 -11.21 6.48 27.76
CA LEU A 15 -11.88 7.67 27.21
C LEU A 15 -11.36 8.01 25.80
N ILE A 16 -10.05 7.90 25.55
CA ILE A 16 -9.46 8.10 24.22
C ILE A 16 -9.96 7.03 23.24
N SER A 17 -10.03 5.78 23.68
CA SER A 17 -10.53 4.66 22.88
C SER A 17 -12.00 4.86 22.49
N LYS A 18 -12.86 5.20 23.46
CA LYS A 18 -14.29 5.49 23.25
C LYS A 18 -14.49 6.62 22.24
N ARG A 19 -13.85 7.78 22.47
CA ARG A 19 -13.91 8.94 21.57
C ARG A 19 -13.53 8.59 20.13
N THR A 20 -12.45 7.83 19.95
CA THR A 20 -11.97 7.45 18.61
C THR A 20 -12.95 6.52 17.92
N LYS A 21 -13.50 5.53 18.64
CA LYS A 21 -14.51 4.61 18.10
C LYS A 21 -15.79 5.34 17.68
N GLU A 22 -16.27 6.24 18.52
CA GLU A 22 -17.45 7.07 18.23
C GLU A 22 -17.22 7.95 16.99
N SER A 23 -16.06 8.59 16.89
CA SER A 23 -15.69 9.42 15.73
C SER A 23 -15.59 8.59 14.43
N LEU A 24 -15.01 7.38 14.50
CA LEU A 24 -14.96 6.47 13.34
C LEU A 24 -16.36 5.98 12.95
N ALA A 25 -17.21 5.67 13.91
CA ALA A 25 -18.60 5.28 13.66
C ALA A 25 -19.37 6.41 12.96
N ALA A 26 -19.24 7.66 13.45
CA ALA A 26 -19.84 8.83 12.84
C ALA A 26 -19.36 9.04 11.38
N LYS A 27 -18.05 8.92 11.12
CA LYS A 27 -17.50 9.00 9.75
C LYS A 27 -18.02 7.89 8.84
N LYS A 28 -18.18 6.68 9.36
CA LYS A 28 -18.75 5.55 8.60
C LYS A 28 -20.22 5.81 8.25
N LEU A 29 -21.00 6.35 9.19
CA LEU A 29 -22.40 6.73 9.00
C LEU A 29 -22.56 7.89 8.00
N SER A 30 -21.63 8.85 8.00
CA SER A 30 -21.59 9.94 7.02
C SER A 30 -21.11 9.48 5.63
N GLY A 31 -20.98 8.18 5.39
CA GLY A 31 -20.58 7.61 4.10
C GLY A 31 -19.09 7.71 3.79
N ILE A 32 -18.24 8.16 4.72
CA ILE A 32 -16.80 8.24 4.51
C ILE A 32 -16.22 6.83 4.62
N LYS A 33 -15.58 6.35 3.53
CA LYS A 33 -14.85 5.09 3.53
C LYS A 33 -13.61 5.20 4.42
N LEU A 34 -13.58 4.41 5.48
CA LEU A 34 -12.41 4.26 6.35
C LEU A 34 -11.43 3.23 5.77
N GLY A 35 -10.14 3.40 6.08
CA GLY A 35 -9.09 2.47 5.68
C GLY A 35 -8.50 2.76 4.29
N ARG A 36 -7.97 1.71 3.64
CA ARG A 36 -7.27 1.86 2.35
C ARG A 36 -8.24 2.30 1.25
N PRO A 37 -7.88 3.30 0.42
CA PRO A 37 -8.70 3.72 -0.71
C PRO A 37 -8.95 2.55 -1.68
N SER A 38 -10.11 2.61 -2.36
CA SER A 38 -10.50 1.58 -3.32
C SER A 38 -9.62 1.60 -4.57
N GLY A 39 -9.38 0.42 -5.12
CA GLY A 39 -8.76 0.26 -6.43
C GLY A 39 -7.22 0.29 -6.43
N PRO A 40 -6.62 0.02 -7.60
CA PRO A 40 -5.19 0.03 -7.75
C PRO A 40 -4.72 1.50 -7.81
N GLY A 41 -4.30 2.02 -6.66
CA GLY A 41 -3.73 3.37 -6.56
C GLY A 41 -2.51 3.61 -7.46
N LYS A 42 -1.98 4.83 -7.42
CA LYS A 42 -0.74 5.20 -8.11
C LYS A 42 0.42 4.35 -7.57
N SER A 43 1.18 3.75 -8.47
CA SER A 43 2.38 2.99 -8.14
C SER A 43 3.60 3.90 -8.21
N LYS A 44 4.61 3.64 -7.37
CA LYS A 44 5.94 4.26 -7.51
C LYS A 44 6.59 3.96 -8.86
N LEU A 45 6.17 2.88 -9.52
CA LEU A 45 6.70 2.45 -10.82
C LEU A 45 6.09 3.21 -12.00
N ASP A 46 4.97 3.93 -11.80
CA ASP A 46 4.27 4.62 -12.90
C ASP A 46 5.16 5.68 -13.57
N GLN A 47 6.05 6.35 -12.82
CA GLN A 47 6.99 7.34 -13.33
C GLN A 47 8.14 6.73 -14.17
N TYR A 48 8.44 5.44 -13.94
CA TYR A 48 9.54 4.72 -14.62
C TYR A 48 9.03 3.80 -15.72
N ARG A 49 7.77 3.96 -16.12
CA ARG A 49 7.13 3.12 -17.13
C ARG A 49 7.99 2.89 -18.39
N PRO A 50 8.52 3.93 -19.08
CA PRO A 50 9.29 3.69 -20.31
C PRO A 50 10.58 2.91 -20.05
N GLU A 51 11.25 3.14 -18.91
CA GLU A 51 12.47 2.41 -18.56
C GLU A 51 12.16 0.94 -18.23
N ILE A 52 11.09 0.68 -17.46
CA ILE A 52 10.66 -0.68 -17.12
C ILE A 52 10.24 -1.45 -18.38
N GLU A 53 9.54 -0.79 -19.31
CA GLU A 53 9.17 -1.40 -20.60
C GLU A 53 10.41 -1.77 -21.42
N ALA A 54 11.42 -0.88 -21.48
CA ALA A 54 12.68 -1.17 -22.15
C ALA A 54 13.43 -2.35 -21.50
N LEU A 55 13.52 -2.38 -20.17
CA LEU A 55 14.15 -3.48 -19.42
C LEU A 55 13.43 -4.82 -19.61
N LEU A 56 12.10 -4.80 -19.67
CA LEU A 56 11.30 -6.00 -19.91
C LEU A 56 11.45 -6.50 -21.35
N LEU A 57 11.63 -5.60 -22.32
CA LEU A 57 11.88 -5.93 -23.73
C LEU A 57 13.32 -6.43 -23.95
N SER A 58 14.30 -5.92 -23.21
CA SER A 58 15.67 -6.43 -23.25
C SER A 58 15.84 -7.81 -22.59
N GLY A 59 14.76 -8.37 -22.04
CA GLY A 59 14.77 -9.69 -21.39
C GLY A 59 15.32 -9.68 -19.97
N SER A 60 15.41 -8.53 -19.30
CA SER A 60 15.82 -8.47 -17.90
C SER A 60 14.81 -9.19 -17.00
N SER A 61 15.32 -9.88 -15.98
CA SER A 61 14.47 -10.61 -15.04
C SER A 61 13.64 -9.66 -14.17
N GLN A 62 12.43 -10.07 -13.79
CA GLN A 62 11.61 -9.27 -12.89
C GLN A 62 12.28 -9.03 -11.53
N LYS A 63 13.05 -10.01 -11.04
CA LYS A 63 13.84 -9.87 -9.81
C LYS A 63 14.84 -8.71 -9.89
N TYR A 64 15.58 -8.62 -11.01
CA TYR A 64 16.53 -7.54 -11.24
C TYR A 64 15.84 -6.17 -11.26
N ILE A 65 14.73 -6.07 -11.99
CA ILE A 65 13.96 -4.82 -12.10
C ILE A 65 13.37 -4.44 -10.73
N ALA A 66 12.84 -5.41 -9.99
CA ALA A 66 12.26 -5.19 -8.67
C ALA A 66 13.30 -4.67 -7.67
N ASP A 67 14.51 -5.24 -7.67
CA ASP A 67 15.63 -4.80 -6.83
C ASP A 67 16.09 -3.37 -7.19
N ARG A 68 16.23 -3.07 -8.48
CA ARG A 68 16.60 -1.73 -8.99
C ARG A 68 15.66 -0.64 -8.45
N TYR A 69 14.35 -0.88 -8.46
CA TYR A 69 13.37 0.10 -7.97
C TYR A 69 12.98 -0.10 -6.50
N ARG A 70 13.67 -0.99 -5.77
CA ARG A 70 13.41 -1.31 -4.35
C ARG A 70 11.95 -1.66 -4.07
N VAL A 71 11.36 -2.48 -4.95
CA VAL A 71 10.01 -3.03 -4.80
C VAL A 71 10.09 -4.55 -4.72
N THR A 72 9.04 -5.18 -4.21
CA THR A 72 8.95 -6.64 -4.25
C THR A 72 8.61 -7.13 -5.67
N GLU A 73 9.05 -8.34 -6.01
CA GLU A 73 8.72 -8.98 -7.29
C GLU A 73 7.20 -9.07 -7.52
N ALA A 74 6.43 -9.33 -6.45
CA ALA A 74 4.97 -9.34 -6.49
C ALA A 74 4.38 -7.97 -6.87
N THR A 75 4.98 -6.87 -6.39
CA THR A 75 4.54 -5.51 -6.73
C THR A 75 4.78 -5.23 -8.21
N LEU A 76 5.95 -5.60 -8.73
CA LEU A 76 6.27 -5.45 -10.16
C LEU A 76 5.36 -6.33 -11.03
N SER A 77 5.16 -7.59 -10.64
CA SER A 77 4.24 -8.51 -11.34
C SER A 77 2.81 -7.98 -11.39
N ASN A 78 2.28 -7.47 -10.28
CA ASN A 78 0.95 -6.86 -10.22
C ASN A 78 0.87 -5.60 -11.08
N TRP A 79 1.93 -4.78 -11.08
CA TRP A 79 2.02 -3.58 -11.90
C TRP A 79 2.05 -3.90 -13.39
N ILE A 80 2.81 -4.93 -13.82
CA ILE A 80 2.84 -5.42 -15.20
C ILE A 80 1.45 -5.89 -15.64
N LYS A 81 0.77 -6.70 -14.81
CA LYS A 81 -0.59 -7.19 -15.08
C LYS A 81 -1.60 -6.04 -15.20
N LYS A 82 -1.49 -5.03 -14.32
CA LYS A 82 -2.35 -3.85 -14.32
C LYS A 82 -2.19 -3.01 -15.59
N ASN A 83 -0.95 -2.81 -16.05
CA ASN A 83 -0.64 -1.90 -17.15
C ASN A 83 -0.55 -2.58 -18.52
N GLY A 84 -0.73 -3.91 -18.60
CA GLY A 84 -0.73 -4.65 -19.87
C GLY A 84 0.62 -4.63 -20.59
N VAL A 85 1.73 -4.52 -19.85
CA VAL A 85 3.06 -4.42 -20.45
C VAL A 85 3.47 -5.76 -21.07
N LYS A 86 3.89 -5.73 -22.35
CA LYS A 86 4.35 -6.92 -23.07
C LYS A 86 5.69 -7.38 -22.50
N LYS A 87 5.77 -8.68 -22.20
CA LYS A 87 7.03 -9.33 -21.81
C LYS A 87 7.83 -9.71 -23.04
N TYR A 88 9.16 -9.74 -22.93
CA TYR A 88 10.02 -10.35 -23.94
C TYR A 88 9.55 -11.78 -24.24
N GLN A 89 9.20 -12.04 -25.50
CA GLN A 89 8.98 -13.38 -26.02
C GLN A 89 10.28 -13.81 -26.69
N LYS A 90 10.93 -14.82 -26.12
CA LYS A 90 12.04 -15.48 -26.79
C LYS A 90 11.45 -16.16 -28.04
N ALA A 91 11.93 -15.78 -29.23
CA ALA A 91 11.56 -16.47 -30.46
C ALA A 91 11.90 -17.96 -30.28
N ALA A 92 10.92 -18.83 -30.56
CA ALA A 92 11.05 -20.28 -30.48
C ALA A 92 12.07 -20.79 -31.50
#